data_AF-A0A7W5WYQ7-F1
#
_entry.id   AF-A0A7W5WYQ7-F1
#
_cell.length_a   1.000
_cell.length_b   1.000
_cell.length_c   1.000
_cell.angle_alpha   90.00
_cell.angle_beta   90.00
_cell.angle_gamma   90.00
#
_symmetry.space_group_name_H-M   'P 1'
#
loop_
_entity.id
_entity.type
_entity.pdbx_description
1 polymer ?
#
loop_
_entity_poly.entity_id
_entity_poly.type
_entity_poly.pdbx_seq_one_letter_code
_entity_poly.pdbx_strand_id
1 'polypeptide(L)'
;MTLTSEARQREMLALSFEPTEDGFIYYHYRWSRGIPVTPEEQEKYLDIPVFGSRRRWRKALAGRESSPPRAYSPVAWKLMKKTPLRMAVFALVFGGFGLFAGTNEPNLVFATAYVVAGAATLFLGGLIIAARFRRSNADVR
;
A
#
# COMPACT_ATOMS: atom_id res chain seq x y z
N MET A 1 26.52 0.02 4.08
CA MET A 1 26.42 -1.45 3.93
C MET A 1 25.55 -1.72 2.71
N THR A 2 26.16 -2.03 1.57
CA THR A 2 25.44 -2.37 0.32
C THR A 2 25.08 -3.84 0.35
N LEU A 3 23.79 -4.14 0.51
CA LEU A 3 23.27 -5.50 0.41
C LEU A 3 23.56 -6.05 -0.99
N THR A 4 24.00 -7.31 -1.07
CA THR A 4 24.12 -8.03 -2.34
C THR A 4 22.76 -8.08 -3.05
N SER A 5 22.76 -8.22 -4.38
CA SER A 5 21.52 -8.32 -5.17
C SER A 5 20.56 -9.39 -4.64
N GLU A 6 21.10 -10.50 -4.14
CA GLU A 6 20.35 -11.61 -3.55
C GLU A 6 19.71 -11.27 -2.20
N ALA A 7 20.46 -10.61 -1.29
CA ALA A 7 19.91 -10.20 -0.01
C ALA A 7 18.77 -9.18 -0.18
N ARG A 8 18.94 -8.23 -1.09
CA ARG A 8 17.89 -7.25 -1.44
C ARG A 8 16.68 -7.92 -2.10
N GLN A 9 16.91 -8.97 -2.89
CA GLN A 9 15.84 -9.78 -3.48
C GLN A 9 15.04 -10.52 -2.40
N ARG A 10 15.74 -11.17 -1.46
CA ARG A 10 15.10 -11.90 -0.35
C ARG A 10 14.26 -10.96 0.51
N GLU A 11 14.76 -9.77 0.83
CA GLU A 11 14.00 -8.72 1.52
C GLU A 11 12.75 -8.31 0.76
N MET A 12 12.84 -8.12 -0.56
CA MET A 12 11.68 -7.76 -1.38
C MET A 12 10.62 -8.88 -1.44
N LEU A 13 11.04 -10.14 -1.44
CA LEU A 13 10.13 -11.29 -1.40
C LEU A 13 9.49 -11.46 -0.02
N ALA A 14 10.22 -11.15 1.06
CA ALA A 14 9.71 -11.22 2.43
C ALA A 14 8.52 -10.29 2.67
N LEU A 15 8.40 -9.19 1.90
CA LEU A 15 7.26 -8.26 1.96
C LEU A 15 5.92 -8.90 1.56
N SER A 16 5.93 -10.08 0.94
CA SER A 16 4.73 -10.83 0.62
C SER A 16 4.15 -11.59 1.82
N PHE A 17 4.84 -11.64 2.96
CA PHE A 17 4.41 -12.37 4.15
C PHE A 17 4.12 -11.44 5.31
N GLU A 18 3.17 -11.84 6.14
CA GLU A 18 2.91 -11.24 7.44
C GLU A 18 3.08 -12.30 8.53
N PRO A 19 3.87 -12.04 9.58
CA PRO A 19 4.01 -12.98 10.69
C PRO A 19 2.72 -13.07 11.50
N THR A 20 2.41 -14.27 11.98
CA THR A 20 1.30 -14.61 12.88
C THR A 20 1.79 -15.52 14.00
N GLU A 21 0.95 -15.80 15.00
CA GLU A 21 1.30 -16.70 16.11
C GLU A 21 1.70 -18.10 15.62
N ASP A 22 1.01 -18.62 14.60
CA ASP A 22 1.21 -19.98 14.08
C ASP A 22 2.10 -20.08 12.82
N GLY A 23 2.73 -18.99 12.38
CA GLY A 23 3.53 -18.98 11.14
C GLY A 23 3.41 -17.68 10.34
N PHE A 24 3.02 -17.78 9.07
CA PHE A 24 2.93 -16.61 8.19
C PHE A 24 1.66 -16.61 7.35
N ILE A 25 1.23 -15.41 6.95
CA ILE A 25 0.19 -15.23 5.94
C ILE A 25 0.84 -14.70 4.66
N TYR A 26 0.75 -15.49 3.59
CA TYR A 26 1.16 -15.09 2.25
C TYR A 26 0.08 -14.25 1.57
N TYR A 27 0.47 -13.07 1.09
CA TYR A 27 -0.36 -12.19 0.30
C TYR A 27 0.17 -12.13 -1.14
N HIS A 28 -0.62 -12.65 -2.08
CA HIS A 28 -0.30 -12.49 -3.51
C HIS A 28 -0.24 -11.01 -3.90
N TYR A 29 -1.19 -10.22 -3.39
CA TYR A 29 -1.19 -8.77 -3.44
C TYR A 29 -1.50 -8.24 -2.05
N ARG A 30 -1.07 -7.01 -1.75
CA ARG A 30 -1.28 -6.35 -0.44
C ARG A 30 -2.75 -6.30 0.04
N TRP A 31 -3.68 -6.53 -0.88
CA TRP A 31 -5.14 -6.47 -0.71
C TRP A 31 -5.83 -7.82 -0.98
N SER A 32 -5.07 -8.87 -1.29
CA SER A 32 -5.64 -10.20 -1.54
C SER A 32 -6.06 -10.86 -0.23
N ARG A 33 -6.89 -11.90 -0.36
CA ARG A 33 -7.02 -12.89 0.71
C ARG A 33 -5.63 -13.42 1.06
N GLY A 34 -5.37 -13.56 2.34
CA GLY A 34 -4.12 -14.12 2.83
C GLY A 34 -4.19 -15.64 2.86
N ILE A 35 -3.14 -16.32 2.45
CA ILE A 35 -3.07 -17.79 2.50
C ILE A 35 -2.12 -18.13 3.65
N PRO A 36 -2.57 -18.87 4.68
CA PRO A 36 -1.67 -19.31 5.74
C PRO A 36 -0.60 -20.23 5.14
N VAL A 37 0.64 -19.98 5.52
CA VAL A 37 1.82 -20.73 5.09
C VAL A 37 2.72 -20.98 6.28
N THR A 38 3.39 -22.13 6.28
CA THR A 38 4.33 -22.49 7.34
C THR A 38 5.67 -21.76 7.15
N PRO A 39 6.53 -21.71 8.19
CA PRO A 39 7.89 -21.19 8.06
C PRO A 39 8.71 -21.88 6.95
N GLU A 40 8.56 -23.20 6.81
CA GLU A 40 9.26 -23.97 5.76
C GLU A 40 8.77 -23.61 4.36
N GLU A 41 7.48 -23.29 4.22
CA GLU A 41 6.90 -22.81 2.96
C GLU A 41 7.38 -21.40 2.63
N GLN A 42 7.48 -20.52 3.63
CA GLN A 42 8.05 -19.19 3.46
C GLN A 42 9.49 -19.27 2.95
N GLU A 43 10.33 -20.10 3.57
CA GLU A 43 11.73 -20.24 3.19
C GLU A 43 11.87 -20.76 1.75
N LYS A 44 11.09 -21.78 1.39
CA LYS A 44 11.01 -22.27 0.00
C LYS A 44 10.64 -21.17 -0.98
N TYR A 45 9.78 -20.23 -0.62
CA TYR A 45 9.43 -19.10 -1.47
C TYR A 45 10.55 -18.06 -1.57
N LEU A 46 11.25 -17.79 -0.47
CA LEU A 46 12.34 -16.82 -0.44
C LEU A 46 13.54 -17.25 -1.29
N ASP A 47 13.71 -18.55 -1.50
CA ASP A 47 14.76 -19.13 -2.35
C ASP A 47 14.39 -19.18 -3.85
N ILE A 48 13.15 -18.82 -4.20
CA ILE A 48 12.69 -18.84 -5.57
C ILE A 48 13.35 -17.69 -6.39
N PRO A 49 13.91 -17.96 -7.58
CA PRO A 49 14.41 -16.90 -8.47
C PRO A 49 13.25 -15.99 -8.91
N VAL A 50 13.36 -14.67 -8.77
CA VAL A 50 12.24 -13.71 -8.93
C VAL A 50 11.49 -13.82 -10.26
N PHE A 51 12.18 -14.15 -11.35
CA PHE A 51 11.59 -14.21 -12.70
C PHE A 51 10.99 -15.60 -13.01
N GLY A 52 9.71 -15.62 -13.42
CA GLY A 52 9.02 -16.79 -14.00
C GLY A 52 8.41 -17.81 -13.02
N SER A 53 8.87 -17.82 -11.78
CA SER A 53 8.62 -18.85 -10.77
C SER A 53 7.45 -18.55 -9.80
N ARG A 54 7.15 -17.26 -9.56
CA ARG A 54 6.01 -16.81 -8.74
C ARG A 54 4.68 -17.34 -9.26
N ARG A 55 4.58 -17.64 -10.56
CA ARG A 55 3.39 -18.27 -11.16
C ARG A 55 3.22 -19.72 -10.69
N ARG A 56 4.31 -20.48 -10.52
CA ARG A 56 4.26 -21.86 -10.01
C ARG A 56 3.87 -21.88 -8.54
N TRP A 57 4.45 -20.98 -7.73
CA TRP A 57 4.06 -20.81 -6.33
C TRP A 57 2.55 -20.57 -6.16
N ARG A 58 1.99 -19.63 -6.95
CA ARG A 58 0.55 -19.35 -6.92
C ARG A 58 -0.31 -20.55 -7.30
N LYS A 59 0.14 -21.37 -8.25
CA LYS A 59 -0.57 -22.61 -8.60
C LYS A 59 -0.54 -23.62 -7.45
N ALA A 60 0.59 -23.74 -6.74
CA ALA A 60 0.72 -24.65 -5.60
C ALA A 60 -0.18 -24.27 -4.42
N LEU A 61 -0.47 -22.97 -4.25
CA LEU A 61 -1.38 -22.47 -3.22
C LEU A 61 -2.85 -22.38 -3.67
N ALA A 62 -3.16 -22.64 -4.94
CA ALA A 62 -4.52 -22.53 -5.46
C ALA A 62 -5.43 -23.60 -4.81
N GLY A 63 -6.61 -23.18 -4.36
CA GLY A 63 -7.59 -24.07 -3.71
C GLY A 63 -7.37 -24.27 -2.21
N ARG A 64 -6.32 -23.70 -1.60
CA ARG A 64 -6.18 -23.65 -0.15
C ARG A 64 -7.21 -22.72 0.48
N GLU A 65 -7.57 -23.03 1.71
CA GLU A 65 -8.39 -22.15 2.52
C GLU A 65 -7.68 -20.81 2.72
N SER A 66 -8.42 -19.73 2.50
CA SER A 66 -7.88 -18.38 2.49
C SER A 66 -8.51 -17.58 3.61
N SER A 67 -7.70 -16.85 4.37
CA SER A 67 -8.19 -15.84 5.31
C SER A 67 -9.05 -14.79 4.57
N PRO A 68 -10.05 -14.19 5.25
CA PRO A 68 -10.87 -13.15 4.65
C PRO A 68 -10.00 -12.00 4.09
N PRO A 69 -10.47 -11.30 3.04
CA PRO A 69 -9.76 -10.16 2.51
C PRO A 69 -9.43 -9.16 3.61
N ARG A 70 -8.20 -8.66 3.59
CA ARG A 70 -7.78 -7.65 4.56
C ARG A 70 -8.67 -6.41 4.40
N ALA A 71 -9.20 -5.89 5.50
CA ALA A 71 -9.95 -4.64 5.45
C ALA A 71 -9.09 -3.55 4.81
N TYR A 72 -9.60 -2.93 3.75
CA TYR A 72 -8.87 -1.91 2.98
C TYR A 72 -8.44 -0.73 3.87
N SER A 73 -9.33 -0.30 4.76
CA SER A 73 -9.14 0.88 5.59
C SER A 73 -7.87 0.83 6.46
N PRO A 74 -7.63 -0.20 7.31
CA PRO A 74 -6.39 -0.30 8.09
C PRO A 74 -5.11 -0.23 7.25
N VAL A 75 -5.07 -0.88 6.09
CA VAL A 75 -3.89 -0.89 5.22
C VAL A 75 -3.72 0.46 4.54
N ALA A 76 -4.80 1.08 4.06
CA ALA A 76 -4.77 2.42 3.50
C ALA A 76 -4.23 3.45 4.51
N TRP A 77 -4.68 3.39 5.78
CA TRP A 77 -4.17 4.27 6.84
C TRP A 77 -2.69 4.03 7.15
N LYS A 78 -2.24 2.77 7.22
CA LYS A 78 -0.81 2.44 7.38
C LYS A 78 0.02 3.01 6.22
N LEU A 79 -0.47 2.90 4.99
CA LEU A 79 0.20 3.46 3.81
C LEU A 79 0.29 4.99 3.91
N MET A 80 -0.82 5.67 4.22
CA MET A 80 -0.86 7.13 4.37
C MET A 80 0.06 7.63 5.49
N LYS A 81 0.16 6.89 6.61
CA LYS A 81 1.09 7.22 7.70
C LYS A 81 2.56 7.13 7.26
N LYS A 82 2.89 6.21 6.35
CA LYS A 82 4.24 6.08 5.77
C LYS A 82 4.52 7.07 4.62
N THR A 83 3.50 7.71 4.06
CA THR A 83 3.68 8.72 3.01
C THR A 83 4.50 9.91 3.53
N PRO A 84 5.50 10.41 2.77
CA PRO A 84 6.31 11.55 3.17
C PRO A 84 5.46 12.82 3.39
N LEU A 85 5.76 13.60 4.43
CA LEU A 85 4.99 14.81 4.76
C LEU A 85 5.02 15.83 3.62
N ARG A 86 6.15 15.91 2.91
CA ARG A 86 6.29 16.74 1.71
C ARG A 86 5.19 16.49 0.68
N MET A 87 4.73 15.23 0.52
CA MET A 87 3.63 14.94 -0.40
C MET A 87 2.30 15.51 0.07
N ALA A 88 2.04 15.55 1.38
CA ALA A 88 0.85 16.22 1.92
C ALA A 88 0.91 17.72 1.64
N VAL A 89 2.06 18.36 1.87
CA VAL A 89 2.26 19.80 1.58
C VAL A 89 2.06 20.08 0.09
N PHE A 90 2.68 19.28 -0.79
CA PHE A 90 2.47 19.40 -2.24
C PHE A 90 1.00 19.25 -2.62
N ALA A 91 0.33 18.21 -2.11
CA ALA A 91 -1.09 17.98 -2.40
C ALA A 91 -1.98 19.14 -1.95
N LEU A 92 -1.68 19.74 -0.78
CA LEU A 92 -2.40 20.91 -0.29
C LEU A 92 -2.16 22.16 -1.15
N VAL A 93 -0.91 22.43 -1.52
CA VAL A 93 -0.54 23.60 -2.35
C VAL A 93 -1.15 23.49 -3.75
N PHE A 94 -0.96 22.35 -4.42
CA PHE A 94 -1.53 22.11 -5.75
C PHE A 94 -3.06 22.09 -5.70
N GLY A 95 -3.64 21.55 -4.63
CA GLY A 95 -5.07 21.53 -4.46
C GLY A 95 -5.67 22.91 -4.29
N GLY A 96 -5.04 23.77 -3.47
CA GLY A 96 -5.41 25.18 -3.34
C GLY A 96 -5.27 25.94 -4.67
N PHE A 97 -4.17 25.71 -5.40
CA PHE A 97 -3.97 26.31 -6.73
C PHE A 97 -5.04 25.85 -7.73
N GLY A 98 -5.39 24.57 -7.76
CA GLY A 98 -6.43 24.03 -8.63
C GLY A 98 -7.81 24.64 -8.36
N LEU A 99 -8.18 24.81 -7.08
CA LEU A 99 -9.41 25.52 -6.73
C LEU A 99 -9.37 26.98 -7.19
N PHE A 100 -8.28 27.69 -6.91
CA PHE A 100 -8.12 29.09 -7.29
C PHE A 100 -8.15 29.29 -8.81
N ALA A 101 -7.42 28.47 -9.57
CA ALA A 101 -7.42 28.50 -11.03
C ALA A 101 -8.82 28.19 -11.59
N GLY A 102 -9.47 27.15 -11.05
CA GLY A 102 -10.80 26.75 -11.49
C GLY A 102 -11.89 27.81 -11.27
N THR A 103 -11.83 28.58 -10.18
CA THR A 103 -12.79 29.69 -9.96
C THR A 103 -12.58 30.90 -10.86
N ASN A 104 -11.38 31.04 -11.45
CA ASN A 104 -11.05 32.14 -12.35
C ASN A 104 -11.10 31.74 -13.84
N GLU A 105 -11.40 30.47 -14.13
CA GLU A 105 -11.41 29.95 -15.49
C GLU A 105 -12.74 30.27 -16.19
N PRO A 106 -12.75 31.03 -17.30
CA PRO A 106 -13.98 31.39 -18.01
C PRO A 106 -14.64 30.20 -18.70
N ASN A 107 -13.88 29.17 -19.07
CA ASN A 107 -14.44 27.97 -19.68
C ASN A 107 -14.93 26.97 -18.61
N LEU A 108 -16.24 26.73 -18.57
CA LEU A 108 -16.88 25.88 -17.57
C LEU A 108 -16.31 24.45 -17.48
N VAL A 109 -15.89 23.86 -18.62
CA VAL A 109 -15.35 22.50 -18.65
C VAL A 109 -13.99 22.47 -17.95
N PHE A 110 -13.11 23.42 -18.28
CA PHE A 110 -11.80 23.53 -17.64
C PHE A 110 -11.92 23.95 -16.18
N ALA A 111 -12.82 24.89 -15.86
CA ALA A 111 -13.13 25.29 -14.49
C ALA A 111 -13.50 24.08 -13.63
N THR A 112 -14.42 23.25 -14.12
CA THR A 112 -14.87 22.03 -13.44
C THR A 112 -13.71 21.05 -13.25
N ALA A 113 -12.90 20.82 -14.28
CA ALA A 113 -11.74 19.92 -14.20
C ALA A 113 -10.73 20.39 -13.14
N TYR A 114 -10.42 21.69 -13.10
CA TYR A 114 -9.51 22.28 -12.12
C TYR A 114 -10.06 22.18 -10.70
N VAL A 115 -11.35 22.49 -10.50
CA VAL A 115 -11.98 22.39 -9.17
C VAL A 115 -12.00 20.95 -8.66
N VAL A 116 -12.37 19.98 -9.50
CA VAL A 116 -12.42 18.56 -9.12
C VAL A 116 -11.02 18.03 -8.80
N ALA A 117 -10.02 18.33 -9.65
CA ALA A 117 -8.64 17.95 -9.41
C ALA A 117 -8.08 18.61 -8.14
N GLY A 118 -8.39 19.88 -7.92
CA GLY A 118 -8.01 20.65 -6.73
C GLY A 118 -8.61 20.07 -5.45
N ALA A 119 -9.90 19.76 -5.45
CA ALA A 119 -10.59 19.14 -4.32
C ALA A 119 -10.03 17.74 -4.02
N ALA A 120 -9.79 16.91 -5.04
CA ALA A 120 -9.24 15.57 -4.88
C ALA A 120 -7.82 15.59 -4.26
N THR A 121 -6.99 16.53 -4.68
CA THR A 121 -5.63 16.69 -4.14
C THR A 121 -5.63 17.25 -2.71
N LEU A 122 -6.49 18.22 -2.40
CA LEU A 122 -6.71 18.68 -1.02
C LEU A 122 -7.16 17.54 -0.11
N PHE A 123 -8.12 16.74 -0.57
CA PHE A 123 -8.62 15.58 0.17
C PHE A 123 -7.49 14.58 0.47
N LEU A 124 -6.65 14.26 -0.52
CA LEU A 124 -5.49 13.39 -0.33
C LEU A 124 -4.48 13.96 0.67
N GLY A 125 -4.17 15.26 0.57
CA GLY A 125 -3.29 15.95 1.53
C GLY A 125 -3.84 15.89 2.96
N GLY A 126 -5.14 16.15 3.12
CA GLY A 126 -5.85 16.03 4.38
C GLY A 126 -5.82 14.62 4.96
N LEU A 127 -6.03 13.58 4.14
CA LEU A 127 -5.93 12.19 4.57
C LEU A 127 -4.54 11.82 5.08
N ILE A 128 -3.48 12.28 4.43
CA ILE A 128 -2.10 12.02 4.89
C ILE A 128 -1.85 12.66 6.25
N ILE A 129 -2.32 13.89 6.45
CA ILE A 129 -2.20 14.59 7.74
C ILE A 129 -3.01 13.87 8.83
N ALA A 130 -4.28 13.56 8.55
CA ALA A 130 -5.15 12.84 9.46
C ALA A 130 -4.57 11.48 9.87
N ALA A 131 -3.95 10.75 8.93
CA ALA A 131 -3.32 9.46 9.18
C ALA A 131 -2.18 9.54 10.21
N ARG A 132 -1.52 10.68 10.33
CA ARG A 132 -0.43 10.89 11.30
C ARG A 132 -0.94 11.20 12.69
N PHE A 133 -2.03 11.95 12.80
CA PHE A 133 -2.65 12.30 14.08
C PHE A 133 -3.53 11.19 14.64
N ARG A 134 -3.98 10.26 13.79
CA ARG A 134 -4.71 9.08 14.21
C ARG A 134 -3.79 8.17 15.05
N ARG A 135 -4.01 8.14 16.37
CA ARG A 135 -3.46 7.08 17.24
C ARG A 135 -3.98 5.74 16.70
N SER A 136 -3.06 4.84 16.37
CA SER A 136 -3.46 3.51 15.94
C SER A 136 -3.74 2.70 17.19
N ASN A 137 -4.97 2.19 17.34
CA ASN A 137 -5.28 1.19 18.38
C ASN A 137 -4.49 -0.12 18.19
N ALA A 138 -3.68 -0.22 17.11
CA ALA A 138 -2.79 -1.33 16.84
C ALA A 138 -1.41 -1.18 17.51
N ASP A 139 -1.10 -0.04 18.14
CA ASP A 139 0.11 0.14 18.96
C ASP A 139 -0.13 -0.28 20.44
N VAL A 140 -1.29 -0.90 20.74
CA VAL A 140 -1.72 -1.35 22.08
C VAL A 140 -1.76 -2.89 22.19
N ARG A 141 -1.12 -3.61 21.27
CA ARG A 141 -0.97 -5.07 21.34
C ARG A 141 0.46 -5.49 21.07
#